data_AF-A0A9N7LY94-F1
#
_entry.id   AF-A0A9N7LY94-F1
#
_cell.length_a   1.000
_cell.length_b   1.000
_cell.length_c   1.000
_cell.angle_alpha   90.00
_cell.angle_beta   90.00
_cell.angle_gamma   90.00
#
_symmetry.space_group_name_H-M   'P 1'
#
loop_
_entity.id
_entity.type
_entity.pdbx_description
1 polymer ?
#
loop_
_entity_poly.entity_id
_entity_poly.type
_entity_poly.pdbx_seq_one_letter_code
_entity_poly.pdbx_strand_id
1 'polypeptide(L)'
;MSMPQDRFKPERLIATACEEAGSDDFGADGWQDRLQRVTDALIHEARLSAIGVEIAHLDLMRALRNRLGVIAWRRQHPEIATKAIDQPIVIVGQPRTGTTILYDLLAQDPDLRAPLTWEVDAPCPVPAPETYLSDPRIAQTKASIELSEQIIPGFLSFHPMGAQVGQECVRITASEFTSMIYSVQYRLPSYYRWLLYEADHRGAYRFHRIFLQHLQSGVWGQWLLKSPAHLWQLDALLAEYPDALIVQTHRDPLNVISSIAALTHHLRRMASDESSIAECAAQCYEEIVVGLDREMALRAGGAPPAAR
;
A
#
# COMPACT_ATOMS: atom_id res chain seq x y z
N MET A 1 31.61 -7.05 -8.41
CA MET A 1 30.41 -6.62 -7.66
C MET A 1 29.38 -6.16 -8.67
N SER A 2 28.12 -6.62 -8.58
CA SER A 2 27.05 -6.15 -9.48
C SER A 2 26.89 -4.63 -9.31
N MET A 3 26.63 -3.88 -10.38
CA MET A 3 26.30 -2.46 -10.26
C MET A 3 25.00 -2.32 -9.46
N PRO A 4 24.81 -1.30 -8.62
CA PRO A 4 23.57 -1.11 -7.86
C PRO A 4 22.30 -1.16 -8.73
N GLN A 5 22.40 -0.68 -9.98
CA GLN A 5 21.33 -0.71 -10.97
C GLN A 5 20.90 -2.13 -11.37
N ASP A 6 21.81 -3.11 -11.32
CA ASP A 6 21.49 -4.49 -11.65
C ASP A 6 20.50 -5.12 -10.67
N ARG A 7 20.37 -4.59 -9.44
CA ARG A 7 19.41 -5.07 -8.43
C ARG A 7 17.97 -4.72 -8.75
N PHE A 8 17.76 -3.77 -9.66
CA PHE A 8 16.44 -3.31 -10.08
C PHE A 8 16.06 -3.81 -11.48
N LYS A 9 16.86 -4.68 -12.10
CA LYS A 9 16.46 -5.34 -13.35
C LYS A 9 15.21 -6.20 -13.13
N PRO A 10 14.06 -5.90 -13.75
CA PRO A 10 12.81 -6.62 -13.49
C PRO A 10 12.94 -8.13 -13.71
N GLU A 11 13.64 -8.55 -14.75
CA GLU A 11 13.89 -9.95 -15.06
C GLU A 11 14.63 -10.69 -13.93
N ARG A 12 15.55 -10.01 -13.23
CA ARG A 12 16.27 -10.60 -12.09
C ARG A 12 15.37 -10.67 -10.86
N LEU A 13 14.64 -9.59 -10.56
CA LEU A 13 13.70 -9.55 -9.44
C LEU A 13 12.64 -10.65 -9.58
N ILE A 14 12.07 -10.79 -10.77
CA ILE A 14 11.07 -11.82 -11.09
C ILE A 14 11.68 -13.21 -10.95
N ALA A 15 12.85 -13.47 -11.57
CA ALA A 15 13.50 -14.79 -11.49
C ALA A 15 13.81 -15.20 -10.04
N THR A 16 14.36 -14.28 -9.23
CA THR A 16 14.64 -14.54 -7.81
C THR A 16 13.34 -14.77 -7.03
N ALA A 17 12.29 -13.99 -7.27
CA ALA A 17 11.00 -14.18 -6.59
C ALA A 17 10.39 -15.55 -6.94
N CYS A 18 10.47 -15.98 -8.20
CA CYS A 18 9.99 -17.30 -8.62
C CYS A 18 10.77 -18.44 -7.97
N GLU A 19 12.10 -18.31 -7.90
CA GLU A 19 12.98 -19.29 -7.25
C GLU A 19 12.65 -19.42 -5.76
N GLU A 20 12.52 -18.30 -5.05
CA GLU A 20 12.17 -18.29 -3.62
C GLU A 20 10.76 -18.83 -3.34
N ALA A 21 9.80 -18.55 -4.23
CA ALA A 21 8.41 -18.99 -4.06
C ALA A 21 8.15 -20.42 -4.56
N GLY A 22 9.03 -20.98 -5.41
CA GLY A 22 8.78 -22.22 -6.12
C GLY A 22 7.61 -22.14 -7.11
N SER A 23 7.28 -20.95 -7.60
CA SER A 23 6.17 -20.69 -8.53
C SER A 23 6.46 -19.46 -9.39
N ASP A 24 6.03 -19.51 -10.66
CA ASP A 24 6.09 -18.41 -11.63
C ASP A 24 4.70 -17.85 -11.97
N ASP A 25 3.66 -18.26 -11.24
CA ASP A 25 2.28 -17.87 -11.46
C ASP A 25 1.93 -16.59 -10.68
N PHE A 26 2.12 -15.44 -11.32
CA PHE A 26 1.73 -14.14 -10.78
C PHE A 26 0.25 -13.78 -11.06
N GLY A 27 -0.54 -14.71 -11.61
CA GLY A 27 -1.92 -14.45 -12.00
C GLY A 27 -2.02 -13.57 -13.25
N ALA A 28 -3.03 -12.69 -13.29
CA ALA A 28 -3.28 -11.85 -14.47
C ALA A 28 -2.11 -10.88 -14.77
N ASP A 29 -1.85 -10.69 -16.06
CA ASP A 29 -0.83 -9.78 -16.59
C ASP A 29 -1.15 -8.28 -16.36
N GLY A 30 -0.18 -7.44 -16.69
CA GLY A 30 -0.28 -5.97 -16.67
C GLY A 30 0.44 -5.31 -15.50
N TRP A 31 0.96 -6.09 -14.56
CA TRP A 31 1.79 -5.59 -13.45
C TRP A 31 3.26 -5.42 -13.88
N GLN A 32 3.72 -6.15 -14.91
CA GLN A 32 5.11 -6.14 -15.37
C GLN A 32 5.56 -4.76 -15.86
N ASP A 33 4.74 -4.10 -16.69
CA ASP A 33 5.02 -2.74 -17.18
C ASP A 33 5.09 -1.71 -16.04
N ARG A 34 4.33 -1.96 -14.96
CA ARG A 34 4.29 -1.09 -13.79
C ARG A 34 5.50 -1.32 -12.89
N LEU A 35 5.94 -2.57 -12.73
CA LEU A 35 7.22 -2.91 -12.11
C LEU A 35 8.36 -2.21 -12.86
N GLN A 36 8.39 -2.31 -14.20
CA GLN A 36 9.41 -1.66 -15.04
C GLN A 36 9.48 -0.15 -14.76
N ARG A 37 8.33 0.54 -14.68
CA ARG A 37 8.27 1.97 -14.34
C ARG A 37 8.86 2.29 -12.98
N VAL A 38 8.52 1.49 -11.95
CA VAL A 38 9.07 1.68 -10.60
C VAL A 38 10.59 1.47 -10.62
N THR A 39 11.07 0.41 -11.26
CA THR A 39 12.50 0.09 -11.30
C THR A 39 13.30 1.12 -12.09
N ASP A 40 12.78 1.60 -13.23
CA ASP A 40 13.43 2.64 -14.02
C ASP A 40 13.55 3.94 -13.21
N ALA A 41 12.48 4.34 -12.52
CA ALA A 41 12.51 5.53 -11.67
C ALA A 41 13.47 5.35 -10.47
N LEU A 42 13.57 4.15 -9.89
CA LEU A 42 14.55 3.85 -8.83
C LEU A 42 16.00 3.97 -9.33
N ILE A 43 16.27 3.53 -10.56
CA ILE A 43 17.59 3.60 -11.18
C ILE A 43 17.97 5.05 -11.52
N HIS A 44 17.04 5.82 -12.07
CA HIS A 44 17.35 7.10 -12.72
C HIS A 44 17.00 8.35 -11.88
N GLU A 45 16.08 8.25 -10.92
CA GLU A 45 15.47 9.43 -10.29
C GLU A 45 15.55 9.43 -8.75
N ALA A 46 15.59 8.25 -8.13
CA ALA A 46 15.45 8.08 -6.68
C ALA A 46 16.66 8.51 -5.85
N ARG A 47 17.85 8.61 -6.47
CA ARG A 47 19.10 9.01 -5.81
C ARG A 47 19.38 8.18 -4.54
N LEU A 48 19.24 6.87 -4.65
CA LEU A 48 19.36 5.98 -3.50
C LEU A 48 20.79 5.95 -2.95
N SER A 49 20.91 5.94 -1.63
CA SER A 49 22.14 5.58 -0.94
C SER A 49 22.36 4.05 -1.04
N ALA A 50 23.53 3.55 -0.63
CA ALA A 50 23.80 2.11 -0.64
C ALA A 50 22.78 1.31 0.18
N ILE A 51 22.39 1.81 1.36
CA ILE A 51 21.33 1.18 2.16
C ILE A 51 19.94 1.34 1.52
N GLY A 52 19.68 2.47 0.86
CA GLY A 52 18.45 2.69 0.12
C GLY A 52 18.24 1.71 -1.03
N VAL A 53 19.31 1.28 -1.69
CA VAL A 53 19.25 0.24 -2.72
C VAL A 53 18.78 -1.08 -2.12
N GLU A 54 19.29 -1.45 -0.93
CA GLU A 54 18.85 -2.66 -0.22
C GLU A 54 17.39 -2.58 0.23
N ILE A 55 16.98 -1.44 0.81
CA ILE A 55 15.59 -1.22 1.26
C ILE A 55 14.63 -1.33 0.07
N ALA A 56 14.88 -0.61 -1.02
CA ALA A 56 14.05 -0.65 -2.22
C ALA A 56 13.99 -2.04 -2.86
N HIS A 57 15.11 -2.75 -2.90
CA HIS A 57 15.14 -4.13 -3.40
C HIS A 57 14.26 -5.05 -2.53
N LEU A 58 14.37 -4.96 -1.20
CA LEU A 58 13.55 -5.75 -0.27
C LEU A 58 12.05 -5.41 -0.38
N ASP A 59 11.69 -4.14 -0.59
CA ASP A 59 10.30 -3.72 -0.81
C ASP A 59 9.72 -4.30 -2.11
N LEU A 60 10.46 -4.28 -3.22
CA LEU A 60 10.04 -4.91 -4.48
C LEU A 60 9.94 -6.43 -4.36
N MET A 61 10.93 -7.08 -3.72
CA MET A 61 10.91 -8.52 -3.49
C MET A 61 9.73 -8.95 -2.61
N ARG A 62 9.41 -8.19 -1.55
CA ARG A 62 8.20 -8.42 -0.74
C ARG A 62 6.93 -8.32 -1.59
N ALA A 63 6.80 -7.28 -2.41
CA ALA A 63 5.64 -7.11 -3.28
C ALA A 63 5.43 -8.30 -4.24
N LEU A 64 6.52 -8.78 -4.86
CA LEU A 64 6.51 -9.95 -5.75
C LEU A 64 6.18 -11.25 -5.02
N ARG A 65 6.83 -11.53 -3.88
CA ARG A 65 6.56 -12.72 -3.07
C ARG A 65 5.13 -12.77 -2.56
N ASN A 66 4.62 -11.64 -2.09
CA ASN A 66 3.24 -11.54 -1.62
C ASN A 66 2.26 -11.84 -2.76
N ARG A 67 2.52 -11.33 -3.96
CA ARG A 67 1.71 -11.65 -5.16
C ARG A 67 1.73 -13.15 -5.46
N LEU A 68 2.92 -13.76 -5.58
CA LEU A 68 3.06 -15.19 -5.85
C LEU A 68 2.35 -16.05 -4.80
N GLY A 69 2.57 -15.76 -3.52
CA GLY A 69 1.97 -16.51 -2.42
C GLY A 69 0.45 -16.44 -2.40
N VAL A 70 -0.12 -15.25 -2.60
CA VAL A 70 -1.59 -15.03 -2.63
C VAL A 70 -2.21 -15.74 -3.85
N ILE A 71 -1.58 -15.66 -5.02
CA ILE A 71 -2.08 -16.32 -6.22
C ILE A 71 -1.97 -17.84 -6.11
N ALA A 72 -0.86 -18.37 -5.60
CA ALA A 72 -0.67 -19.80 -5.36
C ALA A 72 -1.74 -20.36 -4.41
N TRP A 73 -2.03 -19.65 -3.32
CA TRP A 73 -3.10 -20.02 -2.39
C TRP A 73 -4.47 -20.04 -3.07
N ARG A 74 -4.80 -18.98 -3.82
CA ARG A 74 -6.07 -18.86 -4.54
C ARG A 74 -6.25 -19.95 -5.60
N ARG A 75 -5.17 -20.37 -6.26
CA ARG A 75 -5.20 -21.46 -7.25
C ARG A 75 -5.51 -22.81 -6.60
N GLN A 76 -5.02 -23.04 -5.39
CA GLN A 76 -5.32 -24.24 -4.60
C GLN A 76 -6.73 -24.20 -3.99
N HIS A 77 -7.29 -23.01 -3.80
CA HIS A 77 -8.59 -22.75 -3.16
C HIS A 77 -9.49 -21.87 -4.06
N PRO A 78 -9.91 -22.37 -5.24
CA PRO A 78 -10.65 -21.58 -6.23
C PRO A 78 -11.99 -21.04 -5.71
N GLU A 79 -12.58 -21.66 -4.69
CA GLU A 79 -13.80 -21.22 -4.02
C GLU A 79 -13.65 -19.86 -3.32
N ILE A 80 -12.43 -19.42 -2.99
CA ILE A 80 -12.18 -18.08 -2.43
C ILE A 80 -12.59 -16.99 -3.42
N ALA A 81 -12.52 -17.27 -4.73
CA ALA A 81 -12.81 -16.27 -5.74
C ALA A 81 -14.27 -15.80 -5.75
N THR A 82 -15.18 -16.64 -5.25
CA THR A 82 -16.62 -16.36 -5.18
C THR A 82 -17.05 -15.71 -3.85
N LYS A 83 -16.14 -15.61 -2.86
CA LYS A 83 -16.44 -14.99 -1.56
C LYS A 83 -16.60 -13.48 -1.73
N ALA A 84 -17.75 -12.94 -1.33
CA ALA A 84 -17.98 -11.51 -1.43
C ALA A 84 -17.16 -10.72 -0.38
N ILE A 85 -16.83 -9.48 -0.75
CA ILE A 85 -16.35 -8.45 0.17
C ILE A 85 -17.55 -7.54 0.40
N ASP A 86 -18.38 -7.89 1.37
CA ASP A 86 -19.66 -7.22 1.60
C ASP A 86 -19.46 -5.93 2.41
N GLN A 87 -20.02 -4.83 1.89
CA GLN A 87 -20.09 -3.50 2.51
C GLN A 87 -18.80 -3.06 3.23
N PRO A 88 -17.63 -3.06 2.56
CA PRO A 88 -16.40 -2.63 3.21
C PRO A 88 -16.49 -1.17 3.64
N ILE A 89 -16.10 -0.86 4.87
CA ILE A 89 -15.97 0.51 5.36
C ILE A 89 -14.62 1.03 4.89
N VAL A 90 -14.62 2.06 4.06
CA VAL A 90 -13.40 2.67 3.53
C VAL A 90 -13.25 4.08 4.06
N ILE A 91 -12.27 4.26 4.95
CA ILE A 91 -11.86 5.57 5.42
C ILE A 91 -10.96 6.21 4.38
N VAL A 92 -11.40 7.36 3.87
CA VAL A 92 -10.67 8.21 2.93
C VAL A 92 -10.44 9.58 3.54
N GLY A 93 -9.52 10.34 2.96
CA GLY A 93 -9.16 11.65 3.48
C GLY A 93 -7.69 11.91 3.28
N GLN A 94 -7.33 13.19 3.27
CA GLN A 94 -5.93 13.56 3.20
C GLN A 94 -5.18 13.05 4.44
N PRO A 95 -3.89 12.74 4.35
CA PRO A 95 -3.11 12.42 5.55
C PRO A 95 -3.21 13.58 6.56
N ARG A 96 -3.07 13.29 7.86
CA ARG A 96 -3.17 14.27 8.96
C ARG A 96 -4.56 14.91 9.17
N THR A 97 -5.63 14.29 8.66
CA THR A 97 -7.03 14.69 8.92
C THR A 97 -7.69 13.91 10.06
N GLY A 98 -6.94 13.06 10.78
CA GLY A 98 -7.48 12.20 11.84
C GLY A 98 -7.89 10.80 11.37
N THR A 99 -7.56 10.41 10.14
CA THR A 99 -7.86 9.05 9.63
C THR A 99 -7.32 7.94 10.53
N THR A 100 -6.13 8.12 11.12
CA THR A 100 -5.47 7.08 11.93
C THR A 100 -6.23 6.82 13.22
N ILE A 101 -6.55 7.87 13.99
CA ILE A 101 -7.32 7.71 15.25
C ILE A 101 -8.72 7.14 14.98
N LEU A 102 -9.37 7.55 13.89
CA LEU A 102 -10.67 7.00 13.50
C LEU A 102 -10.54 5.50 13.14
N TYR A 103 -9.52 5.14 12.37
CA TYR A 103 -9.27 3.76 11.96
C TYR A 103 -8.97 2.86 13.16
N ASP A 104 -8.09 3.29 14.06
CA ASP A 104 -7.73 2.54 15.27
C ASP A 104 -8.91 2.39 16.23
N LEU A 105 -9.77 3.42 16.34
CA LEU A 105 -10.99 3.37 17.15
C LEU A 105 -12.00 2.37 16.60
N LEU A 106 -12.28 2.43 15.29
CA LEU A 106 -13.22 1.51 14.65
C LEU A 106 -12.67 0.07 14.63
N ALA A 107 -11.35 -0.11 14.54
CA ALA A 107 -10.72 -1.43 14.61
C ALA A 107 -10.83 -2.10 16.00
N GLN A 108 -11.36 -1.42 17.02
CA GLN A 108 -11.70 -2.06 18.30
C GLN A 108 -13.03 -2.82 18.28
N ASP A 109 -13.87 -2.60 17.25
CA ASP A 109 -15.12 -3.33 17.08
C ASP A 109 -14.80 -4.78 16.64
N PRO A 110 -15.22 -5.81 17.39
CA PRO A 110 -14.92 -7.20 17.05
C PRO A 110 -15.57 -7.69 15.75
N ASP A 111 -16.59 -6.99 15.22
CA ASP A 111 -17.22 -7.33 13.95
C ASP A 111 -16.46 -6.70 12.75
N LEU A 112 -15.64 -5.68 13.01
CA LEU A 112 -14.79 -5.04 12.02
C LEU A 112 -13.39 -5.66 11.96
N ARG A 113 -12.88 -5.82 10.74
CA ARG A 113 -11.57 -6.40 10.48
C ARG A 113 -10.71 -5.43 9.69
N ALA A 114 -9.74 -4.84 10.36
CA ALA A 114 -8.66 -4.12 9.70
C ALA A 114 -7.56 -5.10 9.26
N PRO A 115 -7.02 -5.01 8.04
CA PRO A 115 -5.80 -5.74 7.68
C PRO A 115 -4.64 -5.28 8.55
N LEU A 116 -4.06 -6.17 9.35
CA LEU A 116 -2.98 -5.84 10.28
C LEU A 116 -1.63 -5.83 9.56
N THR A 117 -0.68 -5.04 10.07
CA THR A 117 0.65 -4.88 9.44
C THR A 117 1.36 -6.22 9.22
N TRP A 118 1.32 -7.15 10.18
CA TRP A 118 1.93 -8.48 10.03
C TRP A 118 1.27 -9.32 8.93
N GLU A 119 -0.05 -9.21 8.76
CA GLU A 119 -0.80 -9.92 7.72
C GLU A 119 -0.49 -9.38 6.33
N VAL A 120 -0.36 -8.06 6.21
CA VAL A 120 -0.09 -7.41 4.91
C VAL A 120 1.36 -7.59 4.49
N ASP A 121 2.30 -7.49 5.42
CA ASP A 121 3.72 -7.67 5.13
C ASP A 121 4.08 -9.13 4.82
N ALA A 122 3.39 -10.10 5.44
CA ALA A 122 3.59 -11.53 5.24
C ALA A 122 2.24 -12.29 5.18
N PRO A 123 1.51 -12.26 4.06
CA PRO A 123 0.15 -12.82 3.96
C PRO A 123 0.09 -14.35 3.90
N CYS A 124 1.22 -15.02 3.68
CA CYS A 124 1.32 -16.47 3.57
C CYS A 124 2.18 -17.06 4.70
N PRO A 125 1.76 -18.18 5.33
CA PRO A 125 0.50 -18.91 5.13
C PRO A 125 -0.74 -18.05 5.51
N VAL A 126 -1.94 -18.39 5.06
CA VAL A 126 -3.12 -17.60 5.47
C VAL A 126 -3.25 -17.58 7.01
N PRO A 127 -3.66 -16.47 7.65
CA PRO A 127 -3.90 -16.43 9.09
C PRO A 127 -4.88 -17.51 9.55
N ALA A 128 -4.52 -18.28 10.58
CA ALA A 128 -5.40 -19.31 11.15
C ALA A 128 -6.14 -18.76 12.39
N PRO A 129 -7.45 -18.99 12.55
CA PRO A 129 -8.21 -18.52 13.72
C PRO A 129 -7.61 -18.96 15.06
N GLU A 130 -7.10 -20.19 15.15
CA GLU A 130 -6.61 -20.80 16.38
C GLU A 130 -5.34 -20.14 16.92
N THR A 131 -4.51 -19.62 16.01
CA THR A 131 -3.25 -18.97 16.34
C THR A 131 -3.25 -17.48 16.04
N TYR A 132 -4.42 -16.88 15.74
CA TYR A 132 -4.47 -15.53 15.17
C TYR A 132 -3.76 -14.48 16.02
N LEU A 133 -3.96 -14.53 17.35
CA LEU A 133 -3.34 -13.60 18.30
C LEU A 133 -1.90 -13.95 18.69
N SER A 134 -1.42 -15.14 18.31
CA SER A 134 -0.11 -15.68 18.66
C SER A 134 0.71 -16.11 17.44
N ASP A 135 0.30 -15.68 16.24
CA ASP A 135 0.95 -16.04 14.99
C ASP A 135 2.43 -15.62 15.04
N PRO A 136 3.39 -16.52 14.73
CA PRO A 136 4.81 -16.23 14.83
C PRO A 136 5.24 -15.03 13.97
N ARG A 137 4.50 -14.71 12.91
CA ARG A 137 4.76 -13.53 12.06
C ARG A 137 4.58 -12.22 12.83
N ILE A 138 3.74 -12.18 13.86
CA ILE A 138 3.59 -11.00 14.72
C ILE A 138 4.94 -10.64 15.36
N ALA A 139 5.63 -11.63 15.94
CA ALA A 139 6.93 -11.43 16.55
C ALA A 139 8.01 -11.05 15.51
N GLN A 140 7.97 -11.65 14.32
CA GLN A 140 8.90 -11.34 13.22
C GLN A 140 8.72 -9.91 12.70
N THR A 141 7.48 -9.48 12.50
CA THR A 141 7.16 -8.11 12.11
C THR A 141 7.57 -7.12 13.19
N LYS A 142 7.32 -7.42 14.47
CA LYS A 142 7.78 -6.59 15.59
C LYS A 142 9.29 -6.42 15.59
N ALA A 143 10.05 -7.51 15.43
CA ALA A 143 11.51 -7.46 15.36
C ALA A 143 12.01 -6.64 14.15
N SER A 144 11.34 -6.72 13.01
CA SER A 144 11.68 -5.94 11.81
C SER A 144 11.44 -4.43 12.01
N ILE A 145 10.36 -4.06 12.71
CA ILE A 145 10.06 -2.67 13.08
C ILE A 145 11.12 -2.15 14.07
N GLU A 146 11.47 -2.94 15.09
CA GLU A 146 12.51 -2.59 16.07
C GLU A 146 13.89 -2.42 15.42
N LEU A 147 14.24 -3.28 14.46
CA LEU A 147 15.48 -3.13 13.69
C LEU A 147 15.50 -1.83 12.87
N SER A 148 14.35 -1.43 12.31
CA SER A 148 14.25 -0.18 11.55
C SER A 148 14.53 1.04 12.43
N GLU A 149 14.06 1.03 13.68
CA GLU A 149 14.37 2.08 14.67
C GLU A 149 15.86 2.09 15.07
N GLN A 150 16.51 0.92 15.12
CA GLN A 150 17.95 0.85 15.43
C GLN A 150 18.81 1.37 14.27
N ILE A 151 18.44 1.08 13.03
CA ILE A 151 19.13 1.57 11.83
C ILE A 151 18.87 3.07 11.66
N ILE A 152 17.66 3.53 12.00
CA ILE A 152 17.22 4.92 11.83
C ILE A 152 16.60 5.42 13.14
N PRO A 153 17.44 5.91 14.08
CA PRO A 153 16.96 6.40 15.37
C PRO A 153 15.91 7.50 15.22
N GLY A 154 14.80 7.36 15.95
CA GLY A 154 13.67 8.28 15.95
C GLY A 154 12.61 7.97 14.89
N PHE A 155 12.77 6.92 14.07
CA PHE A 155 11.82 6.56 13.02
C PHE A 155 10.38 6.38 13.50
N LEU A 156 10.19 5.66 14.59
CA LEU A 156 8.87 5.40 15.17
C LEU A 156 8.22 6.65 15.76
N SER A 157 8.99 7.70 16.05
CA SER A 157 8.44 8.96 16.58
C SER A 157 7.65 9.74 15.53
N PHE A 158 8.05 9.67 14.26
CA PHE A 158 7.38 10.37 13.15
C PHE A 158 6.50 9.45 12.29
N HIS A 159 6.70 8.13 12.37
CA HIS A 159 5.88 7.12 11.70
C HIS A 159 5.53 5.97 12.67
N PRO A 160 4.52 6.15 13.54
CA PRO A 160 4.09 5.10 14.46
C PRO A 160 3.67 3.84 13.71
N MET A 161 4.27 2.70 14.07
CA MET A 161 3.96 1.39 13.50
C MET A 161 3.91 0.34 14.60
N GLY A 162 3.10 -0.68 14.37
CA GLY A 162 3.08 -1.88 15.20
C GLY A 162 2.63 -3.07 14.37
N ALA A 163 3.11 -4.26 14.74
CA ALA A 163 2.78 -5.49 14.02
C ALA A 163 1.25 -5.71 13.93
N GLN A 164 0.53 -5.43 15.02
CA GLN A 164 -0.92 -5.60 15.14
C GLN A 164 -1.71 -4.30 15.01
N VAL A 165 -1.13 -3.27 14.38
CA VAL A 165 -1.86 -2.03 14.04
C VAL A 165 -2.40 -2.17 12.62
N GLY A 166 -3.60 -1.62 12.40
CA GLY A 166 -4.23 -1.59 11.09
C GLY A 166 -3.32 -0.93 10.05
N GLN A 167 -3.19 -1.57 8.90
CA GLN A 167 -2.32 -1.14 7.81
C GLN A 167 -3.14 -0.45 6.70
N GLU A 168 -2.49 0.46 5.99
CA GLU A 168 -3.08 1.15 4.85
C GLU A 168 -3.11 0.28 3.59
N CYS A 169 -4.15 0.43 2.77
CA CYS A 169 -4.34 -0.33 1.53
C CYS A 169 -3.21 -0.13 0.51
N VAL A 170 -2.44 0.97 0.60
CA VAL A 170 -1.27 1.22 -0.27
C VAL A 170 -0.19 0.16 -0.13
N ARG A 171 -0.12 -0.51 1.03
CA ARG A 171 0.81 -1.62 1.25
C ARG A 171 0.37 -2.88 0.50
N ILE A 172 -0.94 -3.09 0.34
CA ILE A 172 -1.51 -4.18 -0.46
C ILE A 172 -1.35 -3.90 -1.96
N THR A 173 -1.68 -2.69 -2.42
CA THR A 173 -1.59 -2.33 -3.85
C THR A 173 -0.15 -2.23 -4.35
N ALA A 174 0.84 -2.26 -3.46
CA ALA A 174 2.26 -2.38 -3.80
C ALA A 174 2.54 -3.62 -4.68
N SER A 175 1.85 -4.74 -4.43
CA SER A 175 1.96 -5.97 -5.24
C SER A 175 1.39 -5.87 -6.67
N GLU A 176 0.75 -4.76 -7.02
CA GLU A 176 0.36 -4.41 -8.41
C GLU A 176 1.23 -3.28 -8.98
N PHE A 177 2.23 -2.79 -8.24
CA PHE A 177 3.10 -1.66 -8.60
C PHE A 177 2.34 -0.38 -8.98
N THR A 178 1.09 -0.27 -8.53
CA THR A 178 0.20 0.89 -8.70
C THR A 178 -0.16 1.40 -7.32
N SER A 179 0.80 2.03 -6.65
CA SER A 179 0.66 2.41 -5.25
C SER A 179 1.43 3.69 -4.92
N MET A 180 0.77 4.55 -4.14
CA MET A 180 1.37 5.74 -3.52
C MET A 180 2.60 5.40 -2.67
N ILE A 181 2.71 4.16 -2.15
CA ILE A 181 3.79 3.80 -1.24
C ILE A 181 5.18 4.06 -1.84
N TYR A 182 5.35 3.80 -3.14
CA TYR A 182 6.64 4.00 -3.82
C TYR A 182 6.99 5.48 -3.97
N SER A 183 6.02 6.34 -4.29
CA SER A 183 6.27 7.77 -4.44
C SER A 183 6.43 8.50 -3.11
N VAL A 184 5.91 7.95 -2.01
CA VAL A 184 6.11 8.48 -0.66
C VAL A 184 7.46 8.05 -0.10
N GLN A 185 7.86 6.79 -0.29
CA GLN A 185 9.11 6.25 0.24
C GLN A 185 10.33 6.66 -0.59
N TYR A 186 10.19 6.83 -1.91
CA TYR A 186 11.29 7.17 -2.80
C TYR A 186 10.98 8.40 -3.64
N ARG A 187 12.04 9.05 -4.14
CA ARG A 187 11.92 10.22 -5.02
C ARG A 187 11.69 9.77 -6.47
N LEU A 188 10.44 9.53 -6.85
CA LEU A 188 10.06 9.01 -8.18
C LEU A 188 9.13 9.97 -8.95
N PRO A 189 9.63 11.12 -9.43
CA PRO A 189 8.80 12.13 -10.10
C PRO A 189 8.05 11.62 -11.34
N SER A 190 8.66 10.78 -12.18
CA SER A 190 7.95 10.24 -13.35
C SER A 190 6.85 9.25 -12.94
N TYR A 191 7.15 8.39 -11.96
CA TYR A 191 6.22 7.39 -11.45
C TYR A 191 4.98 8.00 -10.81
N TYR A 192 5.13 8.97 -9.89
CA TYR A 192 3.94 9.51 -9.19
C TYR A 192 3.02 10.27 -10.15
N ARG A 193 3.58 10.96 -11.16
CA ARG A 193 2.78 11.66 -12.18
C ARG A 193 2.04 10.67 -13.06
N TRP A 194 2.72 9.61 -13.52
CA TRP A 194 2.06 8.51 -14.24
C TRP A 194 0.95 7.89 -13.37
N LEU A 195 1.23 7.60 -12.11
CA LEU A 195 0.27 7.02 -11.16
C LEU A 195 -0.98 7.91 -11.01
N LEU A 196 -0.78 9.23 -10.96
CA LEU A 196 -1.85 10.18 -10.73
C LEU A 196 -2.70 10.41 -11.99
N TYR A 197 -2.08 10.55 -13.17
CA TYR A 197 -2.76 11.03 -14.38
C TYR A 197 -3.02 9.97 -15.46
N GLU A 198 -2.26 8.87 -15.48
CA GLU A 198 -2.27 7.92 -16.60
C GLU A 198 -2.59 6.48 -16.18
N ALA A 199 -2.22 6.08 -14.96
CA ALA A 199 -2.36 4.70 -14.51
C ALA A 199 -3.82 4.25 -14.43
N ASP A 200 -4.08 3.01 -14.87
CA ASP A 200 -5.35 2.33 -14.62
C ASP A 200 -5.33 1.64 -13.24
N HIS A 201 -6.05 2.24 -12.29
CA HIS A 201 -6.18 1.75 -10.92
C HIS A 201 -7.13 0.56 -10.76
N ARG A 202 -7.92 0.19 -11.79
CA ARG A 202 -8.80 -1.00 -11.71
C ARG A 202 -8.00 -2.27 -11.44
N GLY A 203 -6.80 -2.40 -12.01
CA GLY A 203 -5.88 -3.50 -11.71
C GLY A 203 -5.54 -3.58 -10.22
N ALA A 204 -5.24 -2.44 -9.60
CA ALA A 204 -4.89 -2.34 -8.18
C ALA A 204 -6.06 -2.76 -7.29
N TYR A 205 -7.28 -2.29 -7.59
CA TYR A 205 -8.47 -2.66 -6.81
C TYR A 205 -8.88 -4.12 -7.00
N ARG A 206 -8.76 -4.69 -8.21
CA ARG A 206 -8.95 -6.13 -8.43
C ARG A 206 -7.99 -6.97 -7.60
N PHE A 207 -6.69 -6.63 -7.61
CA PHE A 207 -5.71 -7.34 -6.78
C PHE A 207 -5.94 -7.11 -5.29
N HIS A 208 -6.33 -5.89 -4.90
CA HIS A 208 -6.74 -5.59 -3.52
C HIS A 208 -7.89 -6.50 -3.07
N ARG A 209 -8.93 -6.70 -3.89
CA ARG A 209 -10.01 -7.67 -3.58
C ARG A 209 -9.48 -9.09 -3.46
N ILE A 210 -8.60 -9.52 -4.37
CA ILE A 210 -7.96 -10.85 -4.29
C ILE A 210 -7.22 -11.03 -2.96
N PHE A 211 -6.48 -10.01 -2.52
CA PHE A 211 -5.74 -10.03 -1.26
C PHE A 211 -6.65 -10.05 -0.03
N LEU A 212 -7.73 -9.27 -0.03
CA LEU A 212 -8.72 -9.29 1.05
C LEU A 212 -9.43 -10.65 1.12
N GLN A 213 -9.87 -11.21 -0.02
CA GLN A 213 -10.47 -12.54 -0.07
C GLN A 213 -9.50 -13.62 0.46
N HIS A 214 -8.20 -13.48 0.18
CA HIS A 214 -7.15 -14.36 0.72
C HIS A 214 -7.11 -14.31 2.25
N LEU A 215 -7.00 -13.13 2.86
CA LEU A 215 -7.00 -12.99 4.32
C LEU A 215 -8.33 -13.45 4.95
N GLN A 216 -9.46 -13.15 4.30
CA GLN A 216 -10.81 -13.54 4.71
C GLN A 216 -11.02 -15.07 4.68
N SER A 217 -10.26 -15.80 3.85
CA SER A 217 -10.33 -17.26 3.81
C SER A 217 -9.79 -17.94 5.06
N GLY A 218 -8.95 -17.24 5.82
CA GLY A 218 -8.44 -17.70 7.11
C GLY A 218 -9.26 -17.17 8.27
N VAL A 219 -9.38 -15.84 8.37
CA VAL A 219 -10.12 -15.17 9.44
C VAL A 219 -11.11 -14.18 8.83
N TRP A 220 -12.39 -14.33 9.13
CA TRP A 220 -13.47 -13.50 8.59
C TRP A 220 -13.73 -12.25 9.45
N GLY A 221 -14.29 -11.21 8.83
CA GLY A 221 -14.86 -10.01 9.46
C GLY A 221 -15.26 -8.98 8.40
N GLN A 222 -16.08 -7.99 8.75
CA GLN A 222 -16.41 -6.90 7.82
C GLN A 222 -15.19 -6.00 7.64
N TRP A 223 -14.76 -5.79 6.40
CA TRP A 223 -13.52 -5.08 6.13
C TRP A 223 -13.60 -3.60 6.52
N LEU A 224 -12.68 -3.18 7.37
CA LEU A 224 -12.38 -1.79 7.66
C LEU A 224 -11.06 -1.45 6.95
N LEU A 225 -11.11 -0.51 6.02
CA LEU A 225 -10.04 -0.18 5.09
C LEU A 225 -9.70 1.29 5.16
N LYS A 226 -8.46 1.64 4.82
CA LYS A 226 -8.00 3.02 4.88
C LYS A 226 -6.85 3.28 3.92
N SER A 227 -6.94 4.35 3.14
CA SER A 227 -5.79 4.93 2.45
C SER A 227 -6.11 6.34 1.93
N PRO A 228 -5.17 7.30 2.01
CA PRO A 228 -5.33 8.58 1.35
C PRO A 228 -5.42 8.44 -0.18
N ALA A 229 -4.73 7.46 -0.77
CA ALA A 229 -4.69 7.25 -2.22
C ALA A 229 -6.08 6.93 -2.82
N HIS A 230 -7.03 6.46 -2.01
CA HIS A 230 -8.39 6.21 -2.48
C HIS A 230 -9.09 7.47 -3.01
N LEU A 231 -8.73 8.67 -2.52
CA LEU A 231 -9.31 9.93 -3.00
C LEU A 231 -9.05 10.18 -4.49
N TRP A 232 -7.93 9.67 -5.01
CA TRP A 232 -7.53 9.92 -6.39
C TRP A 232 -8.38 9.14 -7.42
N GLN A 233 -9.01 8.03 -7.02
CA GLN A 233 -9.78 7.12 -7.91
C GLN A 233 -10.92 6.42 -7.14
N LEU A 234 -11.77 7.22 -6.48
CA LEU A 234 -12.97 6.71 -5.81
C LEU A 234 -13.94 6.03 -6.78
N ASP A 235 -13.94 6.43 -8.06
CA ASP A 235 -14.70 5.80 -9.13
C ASP A 235 -14.27 4.34 -9.35
N ALA A 236 -12.96 4.08 -9.43
CA ALA A 236 -12.42 2.72 -9.57
C ALA A 236 -12.66 1.89 -8.30
N LEU A 237 -12.57 2.51 -7.13
CA LEU A 237 -12.90 1.87 -5.86
C LEU A 237 -14.37 1.42 -5.82
N LEU A 238 -15.30 2.32 -6.14
CA LEU A 238 -16.74 2.04 -6.15
C LEU A 238 -17.14 1.10 -7.30
N ALA A 239 -16.36 1.02 -8.37
CA ALA A 239 -16.57 0.01 -9.40
C ALA A 239 -16.22 -1.41 -8.91
N GLU A 240 -15.17 -1.56 -8.10
CA GLU A 240 -14.77 -2.86 -7.53
C GLU A 240 -15.57 -3.23 -6.28
N TYR A 241 -15.93 -2.24 -5.47
CA TYR A 241 -16.75 -2.38 -4.26
C TYR A 241 -18.00 -1.51 -4.36
N PRO A 242 -19.00 -1.94 -5.15
CA PRO A 242 -20.21 -1.15 -5.39
C PRO A 242 -20.98 -0.82 -4.14
N ASP A 243 -20.84 -1.56 -3.05
CA ASP A 243 -21.54 -1.39 -1.77
C ASP A 243 -20.65 -0.81 -0.66
N ALA A 244 -19.44 -0.32 -0.98
CA ALA A 244 -18.55 0.29 0.00
C ALA A 244 -19.19 1.49 0.73
N LEU A 245 -18.92 1.57 2.03
CA LEU A 245 -19.30 2.67 2.90
C LEU A 245 -18.12 3.64 3.02
N ILE A 246 -18.23 4.83 2.42
CA ILE A 246 -17.12 5.79 2.36
C ILE A 246 -17.22 6.77 3.53
N VAL A 247 -16.20 6.78 4.40
CA VAL A 247 -16.06 7.74 5.50
C VAL A 247 -14.92 8.69 5.17
N GLN A 248 -15.22 9.97 4.94
CA GLN A 248 -14.21 10.97 4.62
C GLN A 248 -13.93 11.90 5.79
N THR A 249 -12.67 11.99 6.19
CA THR A 249 -12.20 12.99 7.14
C THR A 249 -11.74 14.27 6.43
N HIS A 250 -11.99 15.42 7.03
CA HIS A 250 -11.68 16.73 6.46
C HIS A 250 -10.77 17.54 7.40
N ARG A 251 -9.86 18.31 6.81
CA ARG A 251 -9.03 19.32 7.47
C ARG A 251 -8.66 20.36 6.43
N ASP A 252 -8.34 21.58 6.89
CA ASP A 252 -7.80 22.63 6.01
C ASP A 252 -6.57 22.10 5.24
N PRO A 253 -6.62 22.05 3.89
CA PRO A 253 -5.56 21.48 3.07
C PRO A 253 -4.23 22.24 3.21
N LEU A 254 -4.24 23.53 3.52
CA LEU A 254 -3.02 24.32 3.71
C LEU A 254 -2.21 23.82 4.92
N ASN A 255 -2.90 23.41 5.97
CA ASN A 255 -2.28 22.83 7.17
C ASN A 255 -1.79 21.40 6.95
N VAL A 256 -2.29 20.72 5.92
CA VAL A 256 -1.96 19.33 5.60
C VAL A 256 -0.70 19.23 4.75
N ILE A 257 -0.54 20.08 3.74
CA ILE A 257 0.60 20.06 2.79
C ILE A 257 1.95 20.11 3.53
N SER A 258 2.10 21.05 4.47
CA SER A 258 3.37 21.24 5.19
C SER A 258 3.77 20.01 6.01
N SER A 259 2.80 19.37 6.67
CA SER A 259 3.04 18.18 7.50
C SER A 259 3.38 16.95 6.66
N ILE A 260 2.73 16.76 5.51
CA ILE A 260 3.02 15.62 4.63
C ILE A 260 4.35 15.81 3.93
N ALA A 261 4.66 17.03 3.47
CA ALA A 261 5.96 17.33 2.88
C ALA A 261 7.11 16.99 3.83
N ALA A 262 6.96 17.32 5.12
CA ALA A 262 7.91 16.92 6.15
C ALA A 262 7.98 15.39 6.32
N LEU A 263 6.84 14.69 6.41
CA LEU A 263 6.82 13.22 6.52
C LEU A 263 7.52 12.55 5.33
N THR A 264 7.13 12.90 4.11
CA THR A 264 7.72 12.36 2.87
C THR A 264 9.22 12.64 2.81
N HIS A 265 9.66 13.83 3.23
CA HIS A 265 11.09 14.14 3.31
C HIS A 265 11.84 13.20 4.27
N HIS A 266 11.31 12.96 5.47
CA HIS A 266 11.93 12.07 6.46
C HIS A 266 11.95 10.61 5.98
N LEU A 267 10.86 10.13 5.37
CA LEU A 267 10.79 8.78 4.80
C LEU A 267 11.81 8.59 3.68
N ARG A 268 11.91 9.53 2.75
CA ARG A 268 12.90 9.47 1.66
C ARG A 268 14.33 9.49 2.17
N ARG A 269 14.59 10.20 3.27
CA ARG A 269 15.91 10.23 3.92
C ARG A 269 16.36 8.89 4.49
N MET A 270 15.45 7.92 4.63
CA MET A 270 15.81 6.55 4.99
C MET A 270 16.55 5.84 3.84
N ALA A 271 16.23 6.18 2.59
CA ALA A 271 16.73 5.50 1.40
C ALA A 271 17.63 6.40 0.53
N SER A 272 17.75 7.68 0.84
CA SER A 272 18.54 8.65 0.06
C SER A 272 19.16 9.71 0.96
N ASP A 273 20.38 10.14 0.62
CA ASP A 273 21.00 11.31 1.25
C ASP A 273 20.49 12.63 0.67
N GLU A 274 19.72 12.58 -0.43
CA GLU A 274 19.26 13.73 -1.21
C GLU A 274 17.72 13.78 -1.26
N SER A 275 17.13 14.51 -0.31
CA SER A 275 15.69 14.77 -0.28
C SER A 275 15.43 16.25 0.00
N SER A 276 14.57 16.89 -0.80
CA SER A 276 14.20 18.30 -0.63
C SER A 276 12.78 18.43 -0.11
N ILE A 277 12.59 19.19 0.97
CA ILE A 277 11.25 19.52 1.49
C ILE A 277 10.43 20.27 0.43
N ALA A 278 11.06 21.15 -0.35
CA ALA A 278 10.37 21.91 -1.39
C ALA A 278 9.86 20.99 -2.52
N GLU A 279 10.65 20.00 -2.95
CA GLU A 279 10.20 19.00 -3.92
C GLU A 279 9.07 18.13 -3.35
N CYS A 280 9.18 17.72 -2.08
CA CYS A 280 8.12 16.97 -1.41
C CYS A 280 6.84 17.80 -1.32
N ALA A 281 6.93 19.10 -0.98
CA ALA A 281 5.78 19.99 -0.90
C ALA A 281 5.09 20.19 -2.25
N ALA A 282 5.85 20.33 -3.34
CA ALA A 282 5.29 20.43 -4.68
C ALA A 282 4.51 19.17 -5.08
N GLN A 283 5.07 17.98 -4.82
CA GLN A 283 4.37 16.71 -5.05
C GLN A 283 3.12 16.58 -4.17
N CYS A 284 3.23 16.84 -2.86
CA CYS A 284 2.11 16.74 -1.94
C CYS A 284 0.97 17.70 -2.32
N TYR A 285 1.30 18.93 -2.73
CA TYR A 285 0.32 19.88 -3.24
C TYR A 285 -0.44 19.29 -4.43
N GLU A 286 0.25 18.75 -5.42
CA GLU A 286 -0.36 18.17 -6.61
C GLU A 286 -1.24 16.96 -6.28
N GLU A 287 -0.74 16.03 -5.47
CA GLU A 287 -1.48 14.84 -5.02
C GLU A 287 -2.75 15.21 -4.24
N ILE A 288 -2.68 16.23 -3.38
CA ILE A 288 -3.82 16.69 -2.57
C ILE A 288 -4.87 17.34 -3.46
N VAL A 289 -4.47 18.29 -4.31
CA VAL A 289 -5.41 19.01 -5.19
C VAL A 289 -6.12 18.05 -6.11
N VAL A 290 -5.39 17.16 -6.79
CA VAL A 290 -6.01 16.19 -7.69
C VAL A 290 -6.97 15.25 -6.95
N GLY A 291 -6.60 14.80 -5.74
CA GLY A 291 -7.49 13.95 -4.93
C GLY A 291 -8.78 14.64 -4.52
N LEU A 292 -8.69 15.89 -4.06
CA LEU A 292 -9.88 16.67 -3.68
C LEU A 292 -10.74 16.99 -4.90
N ASP A 293 -10.15 17.44 -6.01
CA ASP A 293 -10.89 17.80 -7.22
C ASP A 293 -11.66 16.60 -7.79
N ARG A 294 -11.03 15.42 -7.85
CA ARG A 294 -11.68 14.21 -8.36
C ARG A 294 -12.79 13.72 -7.46
N GLU A 295 -12.55 13.71 -6.15
CA GLU A 295 -13.57 13.30 -5.18
C GLU A 295 -14.77 14.26 -5.20
N MET A 296 -14.52 15.57 -5.21
CA MET A 296 -15.58 16.58 -5.32
C MET A 296 -16.36 16.46 -6.63
N ALA A 297 -15.68 16.23 -7.75
CA ALA A 297 -16.31 16.02 -9.05
C ALA A 297 -17.19 14.75 -9.06
N LEU A 298 -16.71 13.66 -8.47
CA LEU A 298 -17.47 12.41 -8.34
C LEU A 298 -18.74 12.61 -7.50
N ARG A 299 -18.62 13.29 -6.36
CA ARG A 299 -19.77 13.61 -5.49
C ARG A 299 -20.76 14.54 -6.14
N ALA A 300 -20.29 15.57 -6.85
CA ALA A 300 -21.15 16.45 -7.63
C ALA A 300 -21.90 15.70 -8.75
N GLY A 301 -21.30 14.63 -9.27
CA GLY A 301 -21.92 13.70 -10.22
C GLY A 301 -22.92 12.71 -9.60
N GLY A 302 -23.11 12.71 -8.26
CA GLY A 302 -24.09 11.89 -7.56
C GLY A 302 -23.59 10.53 -7.06
N ALA A 303 -22.27 10.30 -7.05
CA ALA A 303 -21.65 9.09 -6.49
C ALA A 303 -20.91 9.37 -5.15
N PRO A 304 -21.00 8.48 -4.15
CA PRO A 304 -21.89 7.32 -4.09
C PRO A 304 -23.37 7.76 -4.00
N PRO A 305 -24.34 6.93 -4.45
CA PRO A 305 -25.77 7.24 -4.38
C PRO A 305 -26.20 7.60 -2.96
N ALA A 306 -27.04 8.64 -2.82
CA ALA A 306 -27.49 9.17 -1.52
C ALA A 306 -28.35 8.20 -0.69
N ALA A 307 -28.87 7.13 -1.32
CA ALA A 307 -29.66 6.09 -0.66
C ALA A 307 -28.78 4.84 -0.48
N ARG A 308 -28.02 4.79 0.62
CA ARG A 308 -27.35 3.59 1.12
C ARG A 308 -27.46 3.56 2.62
#